data_AF-A0A537JGU7-F1
#
_entry.id   AF-A0A537JGU7-F1
#
_cell.length_a   1.000
_cell.length_b   1.000
_cell.length_c   1.000
_cell.angle_alpha   90.00
_cell.angle_beta   90.00
_cell.angle_gamma   90.00
#
_symmetry.space_group_name_H-M   'P 1'
#
loop_
_entity.id
_entity.type
_entity.pdbx_description
1 polymer ?
#
loop_
_entity_poly.entity_id
_entity_poly.type
_entity_poly.pdbx_seq_one_letter_code
_entity_poly.pdbx_strand_id
1 'polypeptide(L)'
;MGGRGPGEIVRGRESSNCAGPAGLRVARRTSMPAKQTITSIKALRGKEIAKGVTIKPLVGDHVMLNYVELVPEAVVALHSHHHEQLGLIIEGELEMEIGGERRTLRPGDTYLIPGGIRHSGRAGRAGALVLDVFYPLREDYLKLFA
;
A
#
# COMPACT_ATOMS: atom_id res chain seq x y z
N MET A 1 -36.56 27.60 -44.58
CA MET A 1 -37.91 27.02 -44.35
C MET A 1 -37.73 25.53 -44.11
N GLY A 2 -38.27 24.84 -43.11
CA GLY A 2 -39.10 25.22 -41.98
C GLY A 2 -38.98 24.09 -40.93
N GLY A 3 -38.98 24.44 -39.65
CA GLY A 3 -38.90 23.48 -38.55
C GLY A 3 -40.24 22.82 -38.22
N ARG A 4 -40.20 21.72 -37.48
CA ARG A 4 -41.30 21.20 -36.65
C ARG A 4 -40.74 20.43 -35.44
N GLY A 5 -40.98 21.03 -34.26
CA GLY A 5 -41.61 20.46 -33.05
C GLY A 5 -41.08 19.17 -32.39
N PRO A 6 -40.93 19.15 -31.04
CA PRO A 6 -40.48 17.97 -30.28
C PRO A 6 -41.65 17.02 -29.99
N GLY A 7 -41.45 15.73 -30.25
CA GLY A 7 -42.40 14.65 -29.97
C GLY A 7 -42.07 13.90 -28.68
N GLU A 8 -42.89 14.17 -27.66
CA GLU A 8 -43.52 13.25 -26.71
C GLU A 8 -42.74 12.09 -26.05
N ILE A 9 -42.75 12.17 -24.71
CA ILE A 9 -42.29 11.19 -23.74
C ILE A 9 -43.19 9.94 -23.79
N VAL A 10 -42.63 8.79 -24.16
CA VAL A 10 -43.27 7.49 -23.96
C VAL A 10 -42.77 6.88 -22.65
N ARG A 11 -43.66 6.84 -21.65
CA ARG A 11 -43.44 6.11 -20.39
C ARG A 11 -43.59 4.61 -20.66
N GLY A 12 -42.48 3.91 -20.82
CA GLY A 12 -42.43 2.45 -20.77
C GLY A 12 -42.70 1.96 -19.35
N ARG A 13 -43.75 1.15 -19.18
CA ARG A 13 -43.94 0.29 -18.01
C ARG A 13 -42.99 -0.88 -18.12
N GLU A 14 -42.10 -1.06 -17.16
CA GLU A 14 -41.47 -2.35 -16.89
C GLU A 14 -41.76 -2.76 -15.45
N SER A 15 -42.71 -3.68 -15.35
CA SER A 15 -42.87 -4.59 -14.24
C SER A 15 -41.84 -5.71 -14.41
N SER A 16 -40.84 -5.78 -13.54
CA SER A 16 -40.34 -7.06 -13.06
C SER A 16 -39.56 -6.86 -11.77
N ASN A 17 -40.03 -7.55 -10.75
CA ASN A 17 -39.53 -7.58 -9.40
C ASN A 17 -38.27 -8.48 -9.37
N CYS A 18 -37.10 -7.88 -9.55
CA CYS A 18 -35.82 -8.55 -9.26
C CYS A 18 -35.35 -8.09 -7.87
N ALA A 19 -35.67 -8.90 -6.86
CA ALA A 19 -35.09 -8.77 -5.53
C ALA A 19 -33.58 -9.02 -5.62
N GLY A 20 -32.79 -7.94 -5.65
CA GLY A 20 -31.34 -8.02 -5.50
C GLY A 20 -30.99 -8.57 -4.11
N PRO A 21 -29.91 -9.36 -3.97
CA PRO A 21 -29.52 -9.87 -2.67
C PRO A 21 -29.18 -8.70 -1.75
N ALA A 22 -29.70 -8.81 -0.51
CA ALA A 22 -29.59 -7.82 0.53
C ALA A 22 -28.16 -7.27 0.65
N GLY A 23 -28.05 -5.94 0.60
CA GLY A 23 -26.79 -5.23 0.69
C GLY A 23 -25.94 -5.72 1.85
N LEU A 24 -24.75 -6.20 1.54
CA LEU A 24 -23.68 -6.38 2.50
C LEU A 24 -23.39 -5.00 3.10
N ARG A 25 -23.99 -4.72 4.27
CA ARG A 25 -23.60 -3.57 5.08
C ARG A 25 -22.14 -3.80 5.46
N VAL A 26 -21.23 -3.19 4.71
CA VAL A 26 -19.86 -2.99 5.16
C VAL A 26 -20.00 -2.27 6.50
N ALA A 27 -19.72 -2.98 7.59
CA ALA A 27 -19.70 -2.40 8.91
C ALA A 27 -18.80 -1.17 8.82
N ARG A 28 -19.34 0.02 9.08
CA ARG A 28 -18.55 1.23 9.20
C ARG A 28 -17.53 0.96 10.30
N ARG A 29 -16.28 0.70 9.91
CA ARG A 29 -15.14 0.65 10.83
C ARG A 29 -15.16 1.99 11.55
N THR A 30 -15.52 1.99 12.83
CA THR A 30 -15.36 3.15 13.69
C THR A 30 -13.88 3.20 14.09
N SER A 31 -12.98 3.44 13.13
CA SER A 31 -11.66 3.97 13.49
C SER A 31 -11.85 5.44 13.81
N MET A 32 -11.28 5.90 14.92
CA MET A 32 -11.16 7.33 15.13
C MET A 32 -10.37 7.90 13.95
N PRO A 33 -10.83 9.01 13.34
CA PRO A 33 -10.17 9.56 12.17
C PRO A 33 -8.71 9.87 12.50
N ALA A 34 -7.81 9.50 11.60
CA ALA A 34 -6.40 9.79 11.77
C ALA A 34 -6.20 11.29 12.04
N LYS A 35 -5.46 11.62 13.09
CA LYS A 35 -5.13 13.01 13.41
C LYS A 35 -4.16 13.54 12.35
N GLN A 36 -4.43 14.74 11.84
CA GLN A 36 -3.51 15.47 10.96
C GLN A 36 -2.13 15.54 11.62
N THR A 37 -1.11 15.04 10.93
CA THR A 37 0.24 14.88 11.46
C THR A 37 1.25 15.43 10.46
N ILE A 38 2.11 16.34 10.92
CA ILE A 38 3.30 16.80 10.19
C ILE A 38 4.49 16.42 11.06
N THR A 39 5.41 15.62 10.52
CA THR A 39 6.54 15.09 11.27
C THR A 39 7.72 14.81 10.34
N SER A 40 8.88 14.50 10.92
CA SER A 40 10.06 14.06 10.17
C SER A 40 10.27 12.55 10.35
N ILE A 41 10.97 11.91 9.40
CA ILE A 41 11.35 10.49 9.50
C ILE A 41 12.09 10.22 10.82
N LYS A 42 12.94 11.15 11.27
CA LYS A 42 13.71 11.05 12.51
C LYS A 42 12.84 11.01 13.77
N ALA A 43 11.65 11.61 13.72
CA ALA A 43 10.71 11.64 14.84
C ALA A 43 9.76 10.44 14.86
N LEU A 44 9.73 9.60 13.81
CA LEU A 44 8.94 8.38 13.79
C LEU A 44 9.59 7.30 14.67
N ARG A 45 8.78 6.62 15.46
CA ARG A 45 9.23 5.48 16.28
C ARG A 45 9.56 4.31 15.37
N GLY A 46 10.76 3.75 15.55
CA GLY A 46 11.22 2.57 14.81
C GLY A 46 11.02 1.27 15.58
N LYS A 47 10.85 0.16 14.85
CA LYS A 47 10.90 -1.20 15.37
C LYS A 47 11.71 -2.09 14.44
N GLU A 48 12.68 -2.82 14.99
CA GLU A 48 13.37 -3.88 14.26
C GLU A 48 12.45 -5.10 14.11
N ILE A 49 12.21 -5.55 12.88
CA ILE A 49 11.30 -6.66 12.55
C ILE A 49 12.04 -7.91 12.06
N ALA A 50 13.26 -7.72 11.60
CA ALA A 50 14.21 -8.76 11.26
C ALA A 50 15.61 -8.20 11.51
N LYS A 51 16.61 -9.07 11.62
CA LYS A 51 17.99 -8.65 11.90
C LYS A 51 18.46 -7.59 10.90
N GLY A 52 18.70 -6.38 11.39
CA GLY A 52 19.17 -5.26 10.57
C GLY A 52 18.10 -4.58 9.71
N VAL A 53 16.82 -4.88 9.92
CA VAL A 53 15.68 -4.29 9.21
C VAL A 53 14.76 -3.60 10.20
N THR A 54 14.76 -2.28 10.17
CA THR A 54 13.93 -1.43 11.04
C THR A 54 12.85 -0.74 10.22
N ILE A 55 11.61 -0.83 10.70
CA ILE A 55 10.47 -0.12 10.11
C ILE A 55 10.07 1.10 10.95
N LYS A 56 9.71 2.19 10.30
CA LYS A 56 9.20 3.44 10.90
C LYS A 56 7.91 3.84 10.18
N PRO A 57 6.74 3.35 10.63
CA PRO A 57 5.49 3.59 9.94
C PRO A 57 4.89 4.97 10.27
N LEU A 58 4.31 5.62 9.27
CA LEU A 58 3.34 6.70 9.41
C LEU A 58 2.00 6.18 8.87
N VAL A 59 1.00 6.10 9.74
CA VAL A 59 -0.22 5.33 9.49
C VAL A 59 -1.42 6.26 9.42
N GLY A 60 -2.16 6.20 8.30
CA GLY A 60 -3.49 6.80 8.17
C GLY A 60 -4.62 5.77 8.38
N ASP A 61 -5.85 6.14 8.04
CA ASP A 61 -7.00 5.22 8.16
C ASP A 61 -6.98 4.04 7.15
N HIS A 62 -6.25 4.22 6.04
CA HIS A 62 -6.29 3.31 4.90
C HIS A 62 -4.90 2.96 4.35
N VAL A 63 -4.02 3.95 4.31
CA VAL A 63 -2.68 3.86 3.71
C VAL A 63 -1.64 3.95 4.81
N MET A 64 -0.59 3.15 4.67
CA MET A 64 0.59 3.21 5.53
C MET A 64 1.78 3.63 4.68
N LEU A 65 2.46 4.69 5.07
CA LEU A 65 3.84 4.91 4.68
C LEU A 65 4.73 4.16 5.67
N ASN A 66 5.76 3.50 5.17
CA ASN A 66 6.70 2.78 6.00
C ASN A 66 8.12 3.03 5.55
N TYR A 67 8.90 3.75 6.35
CA TYR A 67 10.32 3.91 6.08
C TYR A 67 11.04 2.66 6.59
N VAL A 68 11.70 1.95 5.69
CA VAL A 68 12.46 0.75 5.97
C VAL A 68 13.94 1.08 5.92
N GLU A 69 14.59 1.02 7.08
CA GLU A 69 16.03 1.19 7.25
C GLU A 69 16.67 -0.20 7.25
N LEU A 70 17.54 -0.45 6.27
CA LEU A 70 18.29 -1.67 6.13
C LEU A 70 19.78 -1.36 6.35
N VAL A 71 20.38 -2.00 7.37
CA VAL A 71 21.84 -1.94 7.54
C VAL A 71 22.53 -2.68 6.38
N PRO A 72 23.86 -2.50 6.18
CA PRO A 72 24.59 -3.21 5.15
C PRO A 72 24.31 -4.72 5.12
N GLU A 73 24.03 -5.25 3.93
CA GLU A 73 23.77 -6.68 3.70
C GLU A 73 22.53 -7.25 4.43
N ALA A 74 21.68 -6.41 5.01
CA ALA A 74 20.44 -6.87 5.63
C ALA A 74 19.51 -7.52 4.60
N VAL A 75 18.78 -8.55 5.03
CA VAL A 75 17.92 -9.34 4.16
C VAL A 75 16.49 -9.31 4.68
N VAL A 76 15.58 -8.92 3.79
CA VAL A 76 14.14 -9.18 3.92
C VAL A 76 13.84 -10.47 3.18
N ALA A 77 13.53 -11.52 3.94
CA ALA A 77 13.30 -12.85 3.39
C ALA A 77 12.12 -12.87 2.39
N LEU A 78 12.12 -13.87 1.51
CA LEU A 78 11.08 -14.08 0.51
C LEU A 78 9.72 -14.35 1.19
N HIS A 79 8.77 -13.47 0.94
CA HIS A 79 7.44 -13.51 1.53
C HIS A 79 6.39 -12.99 0.55
N SER A 80 5.13 -12.97 0.96
CA SER A 80 4.01 -12.40 0.21
C SER A 80 2.92 -11.95 1.18
N HIS A 81 2.16 -10.94 0.78
CA HIS A 81 0.98 -10.46 1.51
C HIS A 81 -0.08 -9.98 0.53
N HIS A 82 -1.32 -9.90 0.99
CA HIS A 82 -2.45 -9.48 0.16
C HIS A 82 -2.49 -7.97 -0.11
N HIS A 83 -1.78 -7.18 0.71
CA HIS A 83 -1.64 -5.74 0.54
C HIS A 83 -0.90 -5.42 -0.77
N GLU A 84 -1.39 -4.42 -1.50
CA GLU A 84 -0.63 -3.78 -2.56
C GLU A 84 0.50 -2.96 -1.92
N GLN A 85 1.70 -3.06 -2.51
CA GLN A 85 2.87 -2.35 -2.06
C GLN A 85 3.50 -1.57 -3.22
N LEU A 86 3.75 -0.28 -2.99
CA LEU A 86 4.61 0.53 -3.84
C LEU A 86 5.87 0.88 -3.05
N GLY A 87 6.99 1.01 -3.72
CA GLY A 87 8.23 1.42 -3.08
C GLY A 87 9.04 2.44 -3.87
N LEU A 88 9.81 3.23 -3.14
CA LEU A 88 10.80 4.19 -3.66
C LEU A 88 12.10 4.02 -2.88
N ILE A 89 13.21 3.86 -3.59
CA ILE A 89 14.53 3.87 -2.97
C ILE A 89 14.92 5.33 -2.68
N ILE A 90 15.19 5.64 -1.41
CA ILE A 90 15.61 6.98 -0.97
C ILE A 90 17.15 7.04 -0.92
N GLU A 91 17.79 6.05 -0.31
CA GLU A 91 19.25 5.99 -0.14
C GLU A 91 19.77 4.56 -0.33
N GLY A 92 21.05 4.43 -0.70
CA GLY A 92 21.73 3.14 -0.82
C GLY A 92 21.30 2.32 -2.03
N GLU A 93 21.35 1.00 -1.93
CA GLU A 93 20.94 0.08 -2.99
C GLU A 93 20.21 -1.15 -2.43
N LEU A 94 19.24 -1.64 -3.19
CA LEU A 94 18.45 -2.82 -2.82
C LEU A 94 18.39 -3.79 -4.01
N GLU A 95 18.94 -4.98 -3.85
CA GLU A 95 18.65 -6.09 -4.74
C GLU A 95 17.25 -6.62 -4.42
N MET A 96 16.29 -6.30 -5.30
CA MET A 96 14.89 -6.65 -5.14
C MET A 96 14.53 -7.81 -6.06
N GLU A 97 13.86 -8.83 -5.53
CA GLU A 97 13.23 -9.89 -6.30
C GLU A 97 11.71 -9.74 -6.19
N ILE A 98 11.01 -9.67 -7.33
CA ILE A 98 9.54 -9.58 -7.39
C ILE A 98 9.06 -10.55 -8.46
N GLY A 99 8.23 -11.53 -8.07
CA GLY A 99 7.68 -12.51 -9.01
C GLY A 99 8.74 -13.37 -9.72
N GLY A 100 9.93 -13.52 -9.12
CA GLY A 100 11.06 -14.26 -9.68
C GLY A 100 11.98 -13.44 -10.58
N GLU A 101 11.66 -12.17 -10.87
CA GLU A 101 12.57 -11.25 -11.53
C GLU A 101 13.40 -10.48 -10.50
N ARG A 102 14.71 -10.40 -10.71
CA ARG A 102 15.64 -9.73 -9.81
C ARG A 102 16.27 -8.50 -10.46
N ARG A 103 16.26 -7.37 -9.75
CA ARG A 103 16.91 -6.13 -10.17
C ARG A 103 17.57 -5.43 -8.98
N THR A 104 18.70 -4.78 -9.22
CA THR A 104 19.28 -3.85 -8.26
C THR A 104 18.69 -2.46 -8.46
N LEU A 105 18.02 -1.96 -7.43
CA LEU A 105 17.38 -0.65 -7.39
C LEU A 105 18.26 0.36 -6.64
N ARG A 106 18.25 1.60 -7.09
CA ARG A 106 19.06 2.73 -6.62
C ARG A 106 18.18 3.96 -6.34
N PRO A 107 18.70 5.02 -5.69
CA PRO A 107 17.89 6.18 -5.32
C PRO A 107 17.14 6.77 -6.52
N GLY A 108 15.83 6.95 -6.35
CA GLY A 108 14.92 7.39 -7.41
C GLY A 108 14.20 6.26 -8.16
N ASP A 109 14.68 5.01 -8.07
CA ASP A 109 13.98 3.85 -8.62
C ASP A 109 12.72 3.54 -7.78
N THR A 110 11.68 3.06 -8.47
CA THR A 110 10.40 2.70 -7.85
C THR A 110 9.96 1.30 -8.27
N TYR A 111 9.08 0.70 -7.48
CA TYR A 111 8.47 -0.59 -7.79
C TYR A 111 7.02 -0.66 -7.36
N LEU A 112 6.28 -1.59 -7.97
CA LEU A 112 4.93 -1.98 -7.61
C LEU A 112 4.90 -3.51 -7.42
N ILE A 113 4.28 -3.93 -6.32
CA ILE A 113 4.04 -5.33 -6.00
C ILE A 113 2.53 -5.46 -5.78
N PRO A 114 1.80 -6.05 -6.75
CA PRO A 114 0.42 -6.44 -6.53
C PRO A 114 0.29 -7.44 -5.38
N GLY A 115 -0.88 -7.44 -4.73
CA GLY A 115 -1.17 -8.39 -3.65
C GLY A 115 -0.94 -9.85 -4.06
N GLY A 116 -0.34 -10.62 -3.17
CA GLY A 116 -0.07 -12.06 -3.34
C GLY A 116 1.22 -12.38 -4.11
N ILE A 117 1.89 -11.40 -4.72
CA ILE A 117 3.15 -11.63 -5.44
C ILE A 117 4.29 -11.80 -4.44
N ARG A 118 5.05 -12.90 -4.59
CA ARG A 118 6.23 -13.17 -3.75
C ARG A 118 7.36 -12.20 -4.06
N HIS A 119 8.00 -11.69 -3.01
CA HIS A 119 9.09 -10.75 -3.13
C HIS A 119 10.07 -10.80 -1.95
N SER A 120 11.32 -10.40 -2.19
CA SER A 120 12.40 -10.32 -1.19
C SER A 120 13.36 -9.18 -1.50
N GLY A 121 14.07 -8.67 -0.50
CA GLY A 121 15.06 -7.62 -0.68
C GLY A 121 16.37 -7.93 0.03
N ARG A 122 17.49 -7.54 -0.56
CA ARG A 122 18.81 -7.51 0.10
C ARG A 122 19.45 -6.15 -0.08
N ALA A 123 19.78 -5.49 1.03
CA ALA A 123 20.50 -4.23 0.97
C ALA A 123 21.94 -4.46 0.53
N GLY A 124 22.49 -3.51 -0.23
CA GLY A 124 23.90 -3.56 -0.61
C GLY A 124 24.85 -3.19 0.53
N ARG A 125 26.11 -2.97 0.17
CA ARG A 125 27.22 -2.76 1.13
C ARG A 125 27.10 -1.46 1.93
N ALA A 126 26.36 -0.48 1.43
CA ALA A 126 26.09 0.78 2.11
C ALA A 126 24.79 0.77 2.93
N GLY A 127 24.05 -0.34 2.93
CA GLY A 127 22.66 -0.38 3.43
C GLY A 127 21.68 0.24 2.43
N ALA A 128 20.45 0.45 2.89
CA ALA A 128 19.41 1.14 2.11
C ALA A 128 18.38 1.82 3.01
N LEU A 129 17.80 2.91 2.51
CA LEU A 129 16.57 3.51 3.04
C LEU A 129 15.51 3.47 1.96
N VAL A 130 14.39 2.83 2.27
CA VAL A 130 13.28 2.61 1.34
C VAL A 130 12.00 3.20 1.92
N LEU A 131 11.22 3.88 1.10
CA LEU A 131 9.84 4.22 1.44
C LEU A 131 8.93 3.19 0.80
N ASP A 132 8.26 2.38 1.62
CA ASP A 132 7.16 1.54 1.20
C ASP A 132 5.82 2.23 1.47
N VAL A 133 4.85 1.99 0.59
CA VAL A 133 3.46 2.42 0.71
C VAL A 133 2.58 1.20 0.61
N PHE A 134 1.74 0.97 1.62
CA PHE A 134 0.83 -0.17 1.66
C PHE A 134 -0.63 0.27 1.62
N TYR A 135 -1.44 -0.48 0.87
CA TYR A 135 -2.89 -0.47 0.97
C TYR A 135 -3.45 -1.90 0.86
N PRO A 136 -4.34 -2.34 1.79
CA PRO A 136 -4.71 -1.66 3.03
C PRO A 136 -3.53 -1.60 4.03
N LEU A 137 -3.79 -1.23 5.29
CA LEU A 137 -2.77 -1.18 6.34
C LEU A 137 -2.17 -2.56 6.63
N ARG A 138 -0.87 -2.63 6.93
CA ARG A 138 -0.21 -3.83 7.47
C ARG A 138 -0.55 -4.02 8.95
N GLU A 139 -1.62 -4.73 9.27
CA GLU A 139 -2.07 -4.91 10.66
C GLU A 139 -1.05 -5.65 11.54
N ASP A 140 -0.25 -6.53 10.95
CA ASP A 140 0.87 -7.19 11.63
C ASP A 140 1.93 -6.19 12.09
N TYR A 141 2.24 -5.17 11.29
CA TYR A 141 3.13 -4.09 11.71
C TYR A 141 2.49 -3.24 12.81
N LEU A 142 1.19 -2.92 12.72
CA LEU A 142 0.50 -2.14 13.76
C LEU A 142 0.59 -2.79 15.15
N LYS A 143 0.48 -4.11 15.23
CA LYS A 143 0.58 -4.87 16.48
C LYS A 143 1.94 -4.73 17.18
N LEU A 144 3.00 -4.34 16.47
CA LEU A 144 4.33 -4.14 17.04
C LEU A 144 4.48 -2.82 17.82
N PHE A 145 3.54 -1.90 17.60
CA PHE A 145 3.54 -0.56 18.19
C PHE A 145 2.44 -0.33 19.22
N ALA A 146 1.55 -1.32 19.39
CA ALA A 146 0.52 -1.35 20.43
C ALA A 146 1.13 -1.49 21.84
#